data_AF-A0A2U3QE48-F1
#
_entry.id   AF-A0A2U3QE48-F1
#
_cell.length_a   1.000
_cell.length_b   1.000
_cell.length_c   1.000
_cell.angle_alpha   90.00
_cell.angle_beta   90.00
_cell.angle_gamma   90.00
#
_symmetry.space_group_name_H-M   'P 1'
#
loop_
_entity.id
_entity.type
_entity.pdbx_description
1 polymer ?
#
loop_
_entity_poly.entity_id
_entity_poly.type
_entity_poly.pdbx_seq_one_letter_code
_entity_poly.pdbx_strand_id
1 'polypeptide(L)'
;MKKAVILILVSTLALTLFVGVAFALIPNSAHDLSGGGFANGGLGINACQYCHTPHQANNRDNIINGVQVDMSSVPLWNRSLPTTVYNLYNSGGNPPGAWKTLSGTTVTPPGAHSLTCLSCHDGTIGYRDVLLGGDAIGTYLANHPDPNPANYMPPSGVGSRGYIGTDLRNTHPVGVVYNDIAHNANSVAGLSNVSAALNGLTNIYTVGAGAKYRIYGGTIGTGRVECGSCHDPHGDDYQHGGANAPYLRGAKADMCTDCHSRK
;
A
#
# COMPACT_ATOMS: atom_id res chain seq x y z
N MET A 1 15.10 42.32 30.70
CA MET A 1 15.38 40.88 30.99
C MET A 1 14.13 40.08 31.30
N LYS A 2 13.33 40.42 32.33
CA LYS A 2 12.11 39.65 32.71
C LYS A 2 11.08 39.47 31.58
N LYS A 3 10.82 40.51 30.77
CA LYS A 3 9.90 40.43 29.62
C LYS A 3 10.38 39.50 28.49
N ALA A 4 11.69 39.43 28.26
CA ALA A 4 12.28 38.55 27.25
C ALA A 4 12.24 37.09 27.69
N VAL A 5 12.45 36.81 28.98
CA VAL A 5 12.34 35.46 29.55
C VAL A 5 10.89 34.94 29.48
N ILE A 6 9.91 35.80 29.75
CA ILE A 6 8.49 35.44 29.64
C ILE A 6 8.09 35.16 28.18
N LEU A 7 8.55 35.97 27.22
CA LEU A 7 8.28 35.74 25.79
C LEU A 7 8.91 34.43 25.28
N ILE A 8 10.13 34.10 25.74
CA ILE A 8 10.78 32.84 25.37
C ILE A 8 10.02 31.65 25.96
N LEU A 9 9.59 31.71 27.23
CA LEU A 9 8.81 30.66 27.89
C LEU A 9 7.43 30.45 27.26
N VAL A 10 6.74 31.51 26.86
CA VAL A 10 5.45 31.41 26.17
C VAL A 10 5.60 30.84 24.77
N SER A 11 6.68 31.20 24.06
CA SER A 11 6.99 30.66 22.73
C SER A 11 7.35 29.17 22.78
N THR A 12 8.17 28.74 23.75
CA THR A 12 8.53 27.32 23.91
C THR A 12 7.34 26.46 24.37
N LEU A 13 6.47 26.99 25.24
CA LEU A 13 5.25 26.30 25.65
C LEU A 13 4.21 26.21 24.52
N ALA A 14 4.10 27.24 23.68
CA ALA A 14 3.26 27.20 22.49
C ALA A 14 3.78 26.21 21.44
N LEU A 15 5.11 26.03 21.35
CA LEU A 15 5.72 25.07 20.42
C LEU A 15 5.53 23.61 20.85
N THR A 16 5.49 23.32 22.15
CA THR A 16 5.23 21.95 22.65
C THR A 16 3.76 21.55 22.60
N LEU A 17 2.83 22.51 22.66
CA LEU A 17 1.39 22.27 22.57
C LEU A 17 0.89 21.92 21.15
N PHE A 18 1.73 22.11 20.12
CA PHE A 18 1.40 21.79 18.72
C PHE A 18 2.07 20.53 18.16
N VAL A 19 2.69 19.71 19.02
CA VAL A 19 3.19 18.40 18.59
C VAL A 19 2.00 17.45 18.46
N GLY A 20 1.36 17.46 17.29
CA GLY A 20 0.40 16.43 16.92
C GLY A 20 1.10 15.09 16.92
N VAL A 21 0.79 14.26 17.91
CA VAL A 21 1.21 12.85 17.93
C VAL A 21 0.41 12.10 16.87
N ALA A 22 1.04 11.78 15.76
CA ALA A 22 0.45 10.90 14.75
C ALA A 22 0.57 9.46 15.24
N PHE A 23 -0.50 8.92 15.82
CA PHE A 23 -0.59 7.49 16.11
C PHE A 23 -1.14 6.77 14.88
N ALA A 24 -0.54 5.62 14.54
CA ALA A 24 -1.16 4.69 13.60
C ALA A 24 -2.40 4.07 14.27
N LEU A 25 -3.58 4.24 13.68
CA LEU A 25 -4.86 3.80 14.23
C LEU A 25 -5.23 2.39 13.73
N ILE A 26 -4.24 1.49 13.72
CA ILE A 26 -4.47 0.07 13.37
C ILE A 26 -5.37 -0.61 14.39
N PRO A 27 -5.19 -0.46 15.72
CA PRO A 27 -6.04 -1.13 16.69
C PRO A 27 -7.51 -0.79 16.49
N ASN A 28 -8.37 -1.82 16.51
CA ASN A 28 -9.80 -1.80 16.19
C ASN A 28 -10.16 -1.53 14.71
N SER A 29 -9.19 -1.48 13.79
CA SER A 29 -9.44 -1.41 12.33
C SER A 29 -9.66 -2.80 11.72
N ALA A 30 -10.01 -2.90 10.43
CA ALA A 30 -10.01 -4.19 9.73
C ALA A 30 -8.61 -4.82 9.59
N HIS A 31 -7.55 -4.05 9.75
CA HIS A 31 -6.18 -4.58 9.82
C HIS A 31 -5.74 -4.88 11.26
N ASP A 32 -6.61 -4.71 12.26
CA ASP A 32 -6.35 -5.23 13.61
C ASP A 32 -6.59 -6.74 13.67
N LEU A 33 -5.54 -7.50 13.42
CA LEU A 33 -5.58 -8.95 13.48
C LEU A 33 -5.27 -9.49 14.89
N SER A 34 -5.03 -8.60 15.87
CA SER A 34 -4.70 -9.00 17.24
C SER A 34 -5.94 -9.46 18.02
N GLY A 35 -7.12 -8.91 17.70
CA GLY A 35 -8.40 -9.19 18.37
C GLY A 35 -9.12 -10.48 17.96
N GLY A 36 -8.52 -11.33 17.13
CA GLY A 36 -9.10 -12.62 16.73
C GLY A 36 -10.19 -12.52 15.64
N GLY A 37 -10.23 -11.45 14.86
CA GLY A 37 -11.21 -11.18 13.79
C GLY A 37 -11.18 -12.12 12.57
N PHE A 38 -10.46 -13.24 12.63
CA PHE A 38 -10.47 -14.31 11.63
C PHE A 38 -10.75 -15.65 12.29
N ALA A 39 -11.20 -16.63 11.50
CA ALA A 39 -11.82 -17.89 11.94
C ALA A 39 -11.05 -18.71 13.00
N ASN A 40 -9.77 -18.44 13.24
CA ASN A 40 -8.93 -19.18 14.19
C ASN A 40 -8.27 -18.33 15.30
N GLY A 41 -8.73 -17.10 15.53
CA GLY A 41 -8.16 -16.24 16.57
C GLY A 41 -6.78 -15.65 16.20
N GLY A 42 -6.32 -14.68 16.98
CA GLY A 42 -5.06 -13.98 16.76
C GLY A 42 -3.84 -14.81 17.19
N LEU A 43 -2.66 -14.46 16.70
CA LEU A 43 -1.37 -15.06 17.07
C LEU A 43 -0.87 -14.65 18.47
N GLY A 44 -1.63 -13.84 19.21
CA GLY A 44 -1.16 -13.26 20.48
C GLY A 44 -0.07 -12.19 20.29
N ILE A 45 0.09 -11.69 19.06
CA ILE A 45 0.99 -10.58 18.71
C ILE A 45 0.18 -9.30 18.53
N ASN A 46 0.83 -8.14 18.68
CA ASN A 46 0.16 -6.86 18.49
C ASN A 46 -0.20 -6.63 17.01
N ALA A 47 -1.12 -5.70 16.75
CA ALA A 47 -1.65 -5.45 15.41
C ALA A 47 -0.55 -5.09 14.38
N CYS A 48 0.47 -4.34 14.79
CA CYS A 48 1.59 -3.97 13.92
C CYS A 48 2.48 -5.16 13.57
N GLN A 49 2.59 -6.16 14.46
CA GLN A 49 3.44 -7.33 14.26
C GLN A 49 2.98 -8.24 13.13
N TYR A 50 1.76 -8.11 12.65
CA TYR A 50 1.33 -8.81 11.44
C TYR A 50 1.98 -8.26 10.17
N CYS A 51 2.43 -6.99 10.18
CA CYS A 51 3.02 -6.32 9.04
C CYS A 51 4.52 -6.06 9.23
N HIS A 52 4.94 -5.68 10.44
CA HIS A 52 6.30 -5.22 10.74
C HIS A 52 6.93 -6.00 11.89
N THR A 53 8.25 -6.16 11.86
CA THR A 53 9.04 -6.78 12.93
C THR A 53 10.14 -5.82 13.37
N PRO A 54 10.46 -5.69 14.68
CA PRO A 54 11.55 -4.83 15.10
C PRO A 54 12.92 -5.23 14.49
N HIS A 55 13.12 -6.53 14.21
CA HIS A 55 14.38 -7.06 13.66
C HIS A 55 14.12 -8.27 12.73
N GLN A 56 15.12 -8.64 11.93
CA GLN A 56 15.08 -9.86 11.08
C GLN A 56 13.93 -9.87 10.07
N ALA A 57 13.66 -8.71 9.48
CA ALA A 57 12.63 -8.56 8.48
C ALA A 57 12.91 -9.34 7.20
N ASN A 58 11.84 -9.60 6.44
CA ASN A 58 11.95 -10.04 5.07
C ASN A 58 12.55 -8.92 4.22
N ASN A 59 13.81 -9.08 3.84
CA ASN A 59 14.47 -8.24 2.85
C ASN A 59 14.86 -9.03 1.60
N ARG A 60 14.27 -10.22 1.40
CA ARG A 60 14.58 -11.04 0.23
C ARG A 60 13.89 -10.44 -0.99
N ASP A 61 14.68 -10.08 -1.99
CA ASP A 61 14.18 -9.75 -3.31
C ASP A 61 13.35 -10.91 -3.87
N ASN A 62 12.27 -10.59 -4.59
CA ASN A 62 11.39 -11.58 -5.20
C ASN A 62 11.35 -11.45 -6.72
N ILE A 63 11.04 -12.54 -7.40
CA ILE A 63 10.85 -12.56 -8.85
C ILE A 63 9.37 -12.75 -9.14
N ILE A 64 8.73 -11.72 -9.69
CA ILE A 64 7.30 -11.74 -10.03
C ILE A 64 7.16 -11.51 -11.53
N ASN A 65 6.48 -12.43 -12.21
CA ASN A 65 6.35 -12.45 -13.68
C ASN A 65 7.72 -12.24 -14.39
N GLY A 66 8.81 -12.79 -13.84
CA GLY A 66 10.17 -12.65 -14.39
C GLY A 66 10.88 -11.32 -14.08
N VAL A 67 10.29 -10.44 -13.28
CA VAL A 67 10.86 -9.15 -12.87
C VAL A 67 11.33 -9.22 -11.42
N GLN A 68 12.57 -8.79 -11.16
CA GLN A 68 13.11 -8.64 -9.80
C GLN A 68 12.40 -7.48 -9.09
N VAL A 69 11.96 -7.70 -7.86
CA VAL A 69 11.31 -6.72 -7.00
C VAL A 69 12.18 -6.49 -5.78
N ASP A 70 12.70 -5.26 -5.68
CA ASP A 70 13.52 -4.79 -4.56
C ASP A 70 12.65 -4.44 -3.35
N MET A 71 12.86 -5.19 -2.27
CA MET A 71 12.12 -5.03 -1.01
C MET A 71 12.73 -4.02 -0.04
N SER A 72 13.87 -3.40 -0.36
CA SER A 72 14.55 -2.41 0.49
C SER A 72 13.67 -1.20 0.83
N SER A 73 12.69 -0.91 -0.02
CA SER A 73 11.76 0.19 0.15
C SER A 73 10.60 -0.10 1.11
N VAL A 74 10.49 -1.32 1.63
CA VAL A 74 9.47 -1.73 2.61
C VAL A 74 10.13 -1.97 3.97
N PRO A 75 10.01 -1.03 4.91
CA PRO A 75 10.70 -1.14 6.19
C PRO A 75 10.19 -2.34 6.99
N LEU A 76 11.14 -3.17 7.41
CA LEU A 76 10.93 -4.14 8.46
C LEU A 76 9.77 -5.13 8.22
N TRP A 77 9.51 -5.52 6.96
CA TRP A 77 8.38 -6.37 6.59
C TRP A 77 8.43 -7.74 7.29
N ASN A 78 7.33 -8.12 7.93
CA ASN A 78 7.27 -9.31 8.76
C ASN A 78 6.51 -10.47 8.12
N ARG A 79 6.43 -10.56 6.79
CA ARG A 79 5.71 -11.64 6.11
C ARG A 79 6.50 -12.19 4.94
N SER A 80 6.20 -13.42 4.55
CA SER A 80 6.54 -13.93 3.23
C SER A 80 5.90 -13.04 2.16
N LEU A 81 6.52 -12.97 0.99
CA LEU A 81 5.99 -12.25 -0.15
C LEU A 81 5.49 -13.26 -1.18
N PRO A 82 4.39 -12.95 -1.89
CA PRO A 82 3.90 -13.83 -2.93
C PRO A 82 4.99 -14.11 -3.96
N THR A 83 5.11 -15.34 -4.42
CA THR A 83 5.91 -15.72 -5.61
C THR A 83 5.01 -15.95 -6.83
N THR A 84 3.71 -15.72 -6.66
CA THR A 84 2.67 -15.97 -7.66
C THR A 84 2.77 -15.00 -8.84
N VAL A 85 2.49 -15.52 -10.03
CA VAL A 85 2.35 -14.71 -11.24
C VAL A 85 0.97 -14.08 -11.27
N TYR A 86 0.92 -12.75 -11.45
CA TYR A 86 -0.34 -12.01 -11.53
C TYR A 86 -0.81 -11.83 -12.97
N ASN A 87 -2.12 -11.93 -13.20
CA ASN A 87 -2.73 -11.49 -14.45
C ASN A 87 -2.90 -9.98 -14.41
N LEU A 88 -2.29 -9.29 -15.38
CA LEU A 88 -2.28 -7.82 -15.45
C LEU A 88 -3.06 -7.34 -16.66
N TYR A 89 -3.43 -6.07 -16.64
CA TYR A 89 -3.89 -5.39 -17.85
C TYR A 89 -2.81 -5.48 -18.93
N ASN A 90 -3.22 -5.80 -20.15
CA ASN A 90 -2.33 -6.00 -21.27
C ASN A 90 -2.48 -4.82 -22.24
N SER A 91 -1.37 -4.13 -22.53
CA SER A 91 -1.35 -3.03 -23.50
C SER A 91 -1.32 -3.51 -24.97
N GLY A 92 -1.17 -4.82 -25.28
CA GLY A 92 -1.05 -5.26 -26.67
C GLY A 92 -0.92 -6.76 -27.01
N GLY A 93 -1.44 -7.71 -26.24
CA GLY A 93 -1.39 -9.15 -26.56
C GLY A 93 -2.73 -9.80 -26.96
N ASN A 94 -2.67 -11.05 -27.44
CA ASN A 94 -3.71 -11.82 -28.12
C ASN A 94 -4.74 -12.46 -27.13
N PRO A 95 -6.08 -12.28 -27.28
CA PRO A 95 -6.74 -11.52 -28.33
C PRO A 95 -6.48 -10.01 -28.20
N PRO A 96 -6.07 -9.33 -29.30
CA PRO A 96 -5.75 -7.91 -29.28
C PRO A 96 -6.90 -7.08 -28.71
N GLY A 97 -6.63 -6.27 -27.69
CA GLY A 97 -7.63 -5.36 -27.12
C GLY A 97 -8.29 -5.83 -25.83
N ALA A 98 -8.03 -7.05 -25.35
CA ALA A 98 -8.52 -7.49 -24.05
C ALA A 98 -7.74 -6.81 -22.91
N TRP A 99 -8.46 -6.22 -21.95
CA TRP A 99 -7.92 -5.69 -20.68
C TRP A 99 -6.89 -4.58 -20.85
N LYS A 100 -7.18 -3.56 -21.67
CA LYS A 100 -6.36 -2.36 -21.79
C LYS A 100 -6.64 -1.38 -20.65
N THR A 101 -5.60 -0.65 -20.23
CA THR A 101 -5.80 0.58 -19.44
C THR A 101 -6.44 1.65 -20.33
N LEU A 102 -7.12 2.64 -19.74
CA LEU A 102 -7.76 3.73 -20.49
C LEU A 102 -6.78 4.44 -21.44
N SER A 103 -5.52 4.49 -21.04
CA SER A 103 -4.40 5.13 -21.73
C SER A 103 -3.63 4.23 -22.70
N GLY A 104 -3.95 2.92 -22.75
CA GLY A 104 -3.12 1.94 -23.46
C GLY A 104 -1.72 1.74 -22.85
N THR A 105 -1.49 2.24 -21.64
CA THR A 105 -0.23 2.10 -20.90
C THR A 105 0.03 0.64 -20.54
N THR A 106 1.29 0.22 -20.70
CA THR A 106 1.78 -1.08 -20.25
C THR A 106 1.79 -1.13 -18.73
N VAL A 107 1.17 -2.17 -18.18
CA VAL A 107 1.20 -2.46 -16.75
C VAL A 107 2.32 -3.45 -16.48
N THR A 108 3.21 -3.11 -15.56
CA THR A 108 4.26 -4.03 -15.12
C THR A 108 3.79 -4.83 -13.91
N PRO A 109 4.50 -5.90 -13.53
CA PRO A 109 4.23 -6.60 -12.29
C PRO A 109 4.20 -5.66 -11.08
N PRO A 110 3.39 -5.98 -10.05
CA PRO A 110 3.30 -5.17 -8.84
C PRO A 110 4.66 -5.01 -8.16
N GLY A 111 4.99 -3.80 -7.74
CA GLY A 111 6.20 -3.53 -6.97
C GLY A 111 6.07 -3.92 -5.49
N ALA A 112 7.14 -3.72 -4.73
CA ALA A 112 7.24 -4.11 -3.33
C ALA A 112 6.06 -3.62 -2.47
N HIS A 113 5.57 -2.40 -2.74
CA HIS A 113 4.48 -1.77 -1.98
C HIS A 113 3.09 -2.34 -2.29
N SER A 114 2.90 -2.97 -3.45
CA SER A 114 1.69 -3.73 -3.73
C SER A 114 1.81 -5.17 -3.22
N LEU A 115 3.01 -5.76 -3.29
CA LEU A 115 3.27 -7.12 -2.80
C LEU A 115 3.05 -7.25 -1.28
N THR A 116 3.30 -6.20 -0.49
CA THR A 116 2.95 -6.20 0.94
C THR A 116 1.45 -6.40 1.16
N CYS A 117 0.61 -5.69 0.41
CA CYS A 117 -0.84 -5.88 0.45
C CYS A 117 -1.21 -7.28 -0.06
N LEU A 118 -0.68 -7.66 -1.22
CA LEU A 118 -1.03 -8.92 -1.87
C LEU A 118 -0.60 -10.14 -1.06
N SER A 119 0.44 -10.04 -0.23
CA SER A 119 0.81 -11.10 0.73
C SER A 119 -0.31 -11.50 1.70
N CYS A 120 -1.36 -10.69 1.86
CA CYS A 120 -2.60 -11.06 2.56
C CYS A 120 -3.77 -11.20 1.60
N HIS A 121 -3.87 -10.30 0.63
CA HIS A 121 -5.08 -10.08 -0.16
C HIS A 121 -5.16 -10.94 -1.43
N ASP A 122 -4.07 -11.56 -1.89
CA ASP A 122 -4.11 -12.45 -3.06
C ASP A 122 -4.57 -13.88 -2.74
N GLY A 123 -4.66 -14.22 -1.45
CA GLY A 123 -5.09 -15.52 -0.95
C GLY A 123 -4.10 -16.66 -1.22
N THR A 124 -2.84 -16.36 -1.53
CA THR A 124 -1.78 -17.36 -1.76
C THR A 124 -0.91 -17.58 -0.54
N ILE A 125 -0.94 -16.65 0.42
CA ILE A 125 -0.24 -16.71 1.70
C ILE A 125 -1.26 -16.52 2.82
N GLY A 126 -1.18 -17.35 3.86
CA GLY A 126 -2.06 -17.24 5.02
C GLY A 126 -1.75 -15.97 5.84
N TYR A 127 -2.77 -15.34 6.45
CA TYR A 127 -2.55 -14.13 7.26
C TYR A 127 -1.67 -14.37 8.49
N ARG A 128 -1.53 -15.64 8.89
CA ARG A 128 -0.69 -16.07 10.02
C ARG A 128 0.79 -16.29 9.65
N ASP A 129 1.14 -16.18 8.37
CA ASP A 129 2.52 -16.29 7.91
C ASP A 129 3.31 -15.02 8.22
N VAL A 130 3.85 -14.96 9.45
CA VAL A 130 4.67 -13.86 9.95
C VAL A 130 6.08 -14.34 10.32
N LEU A 131 7.10 -13.53 10.00
CA LEU A 131 8.52 -13.83 10.22
C LEU A 131 8.99 -13.41 11.63
N LEU A 132 8.45 -14.04 12.67
CA LEU A 132 8.80 -13.69 14.05
C LEU A 132 10.30 -13.94 14.30
N GLY A 133 11.07 -12.86 14.43
CA GLY A 133 12.50 -12.93 14.69
C GLY A 133 12.83 -13.42 16.10
N GLY A 134 13.71 -14.40 16.21
CA GLY A 134 14.84 -14.29 17.14
C GLY A 134 14.94 -15.25 18.33
N ASP A 135 13.93 -15.35 19.21
CA ASP A 135 14.14 -15.96 20.55
C ASP A 135 13.22 -17.16 20.87
N ALA A 136 12.83 -17.90 19.82
CA ALA A 136 12.26 -19.26 19.80
C ALA A 136 11.04 -19.61 20.70
N ILE A 137 9.85 -19.71 20.08
CA ILE A 137 8.81 -20.78 20.10
C ILE A 137 7.53 -20.11 19.54
N GLY A 138 6.91 -20.51 18.43
CA GLY A 138 7.10 -21.70 17.59
C GLY A 138 7.08 -21.34 16.10
N THR A 139 8.22 -21.63 15.48
CA THR A 139 8.43 -22.02 14.07
C THR A 139 7.36 -21.61 13.06
N TYR A 140 7.71 -20.71 12.15
CA TYR A 140 7.27 -20.88 10.78
C TYR A 140 8.44 -20.77 9.81
N LEU A 141 8.65 -21.85 9.07
CA LEU A 141 9.55 -21.90 7.94
C LEU A 141 8.97 -20.96 6.89
N ALA A 142 9.70 -19.93 6.48
CA ALA A 142 9.43 -19.28 5.21
C ALA A 142 9.17 -20.37 4.16
N ASN A 143 8.01 -20.34 3.50
CA ASN A 143 7.52 -21.31 2.51
C ASN A 143 6.79 -22.58 3.00
N HIS A 144 6.24 -22.63 4.21
CA HIS A 144 5.20 -23.63 4.44
C HIS A 144 3.84 -23.02 4.07
N PRO A 145 3.05 -23.58 3.15
CA PRO A 145 1.65 -23.19 3.03
C PRO A 145 0.99 -23.51 4.38
N ASP A 146 0.27 -22.53 4.96
CA ASP A 146 -0.59 -22.78 6.11
C ASP A 146 -1.54 -23.92 5.71
N PRO A 147 -1.50 -25.08 6.37
CA PRO A 147 -2.32 -26.20 5.94
C PRO A 147 -3.81 -25.95 6.18
N ASN A 148 -4.18 -24.86 6.87
CA ASN A 148 -5.55 -24.51 7.16
C ASN A 148 -6.07 -23.44 6.18
N PRO A 149 -6.97 -23.80 5.25
CA PRO A 149 -7.56 -22.87 4.29
C PRO A 149 -8.32 -21.71 4.95
N ALA A 150 -8.78 -21.87 6.20
CA ALA A 150 -9.45 -20.81 6.95
C ALA A 150 -8.51 -19.66 7.36
N ASN A 151 -7.19 -19.84 7.21
CA ASN A 151 -6.19 -18.80 7.47
C ASN A 151 -5.81 -18.00 6.21
N TYR A 152 -6.45 -18.29 5.07
CA TYR A 152 -6.28 -17.52 3.84
C TYR A 152 -7.44 -16.56 3.66
N MET A 153 -7.20 -15.48 2.92
CA MET A 153 -8.28 -14.60 2.48
C MET A 153 -9.20 -15.40 1.54
N PRO A 154 -10.47 -15.65 1.92
CA PRO A 154 -11.32 -16.52 1.12
C PRO A 154 -11.87 -15.78 -0.10
N PRO A 155 -11.95 -16.41 -1.29
CA PRO A 155 -12.49 -15.77 -2.49
C PRO A 155 -14.00 -15.51 -2.42
N SER A 156 -14.72 -16.16 -1.50
CA SER A 156 -16.15 -15.93 -1.28
C SER A 156 -16.56 -16.25 0.17
N GLY A 157 -17.66 -15.64 0.62
CA GLY A 157 -18.19 -15.83 1.97
C GLY A 157 -17.80 -14.72 2.97
N VAL A 158 -18.00 -15.01 4.26
CA VAL A 158 -17.66 -14.09 5.36
C VAL A 158 -16.13 -13.95 5.42
N GLY A 159 -15.63 -12.71 5.40
CA GLY A 159 -14.19 -12.41 5.36
C GLY A 159 -13.64 -12.06 3.97
N SER A 160 -14.37 -12.31 2.89
CA SER A 160 -13.90 -12.05 1.50
C SER A 160 -13.79 -10.59 1.09
N ARG A 161 -14.17 -9.64 1.96
CA ARG A 161 -14.16 -8.20 1.61
C ARG A 161 -12.77 -7.68 1.27
N GLY A 162 -11.71 -8.35 1.71
CA GLY A 162 -10.33 -8.05 1.35
C GLY A 162 -9.78 -8.92 0.21
N TYR A 163 -10.51 -9.90 -0.32
CA TYR A 163 -9.93 -10.76 -1.35
C TYR A 163 -9.77 -10.01 -2.68
N ILE A 164 -8.53 -9.93 -3.16
CA ILE A 164 -8.16 -9.39 -4.48
C ILE A 164 -7.88 -10.55 -5.43
N GLY A 165 -7.15 -11.57 -4.94
CA GLY A 165 -6.69 -12.68 -5.77
C GLY A 165 -5.49 -12.33 -6.64
N THR A 166 -5.21 -13.20 -7.60
CA THR A 166 -4.04 -13.10 -8.49
C THR A 166 -4.38 -12.51 -9.86
N ASP A 167 -5.67 -12.29 -10.13
CA ASP A 167 -6.13 -11.58 -11.33
C ASP A 167 -6.38 -10.11 -11.00
N LEU A 168 -5.44 -9.25 -11.39
CA LEU A 168 -5.50 -7.80 -11.12
C LEU A 168 -6.19 -7.03 -12.26
N ARG A 169 -6.82 -7.72 -13.23
CA ARG A 169 -7.54 -7.06 -14.34
C ARG A 169 -8.91 -6.53 -13.95
N ASN A 170 -9.34 -6.77 -12.71
CA ASN A 170 -10.59 -6.27 -12.13
C ASN A 170 -10.35 -5.16 -11.07
N THR A 171 -9.09 -4.80 -10.80
CA THR A 171 -8.72 -3.71 -9.88
C THR A 171 -8.23 -2.49 -10.66
N HIS A 172 -8.05 -1.34 -9.97
CA HIS A 172 -7.34 -0.23 -10.58
C HIS A 172 -5.89 -0.64 -10.88
N PRO A 173 -5.37 -0.35 -12.09
CA PRO A 173 -4.03 -0.76 -12.47
C PRO A 173 -2.94 -0.31 -11.48
N VAL A 174 -2.18 -1.27 -10.95
CA VAL A 174 -0.95 -1.07 -10.15
C VAL A 174 0.26 -1.56 -10.93
N GLY A 175 1.45 -1.03 -10.64
CA GLY A 175 2.65 -1.25 -11.46
C GLY A 175 2.68 -0.38 -12.73
N VAL A 176 1.82 0.64 -12.82
CA VAL A 176 1.84 1.60 -13.93
C VAL A 176 2.91 2.64 -13.65
N VAL A 177 3.86 2.84 -14.57
CA VAL A 177 4.82 3.95 -14.46
C VAL A 177 4.06 5.27 -14.55
N TYR A 178 4.22 6.11 -13.53
CA TYR A 178 3.61 7.43 -13.47
C TYR A 178 4.40 8.40 -14.36
N ASN A 179 3.90 8.61 -15.57
CA ASN A 179 4.41 9.60 -16.51
C ASN A 179 3.43 10.79 -16.51
N ASP A 180 3.92 11.99 -16.22
CA ASP A 180 3.12 13.18 -16.41
C ASP A 180 3.07 13.58 -17.90
N ILE A 181 2.23 14.55 -18.21
CA ILE A 181 2.06 15.10 -19.57
C ILE A 181 3.36 15.75 -20.08
N ALA A 182 4.22 16.25 -19.20
CA ALA A 182 5.50 16.84 -19.60
C ALA A 182 6.50 15.78 -20.10
N HIS A 183 6.38 14.54 -19.64
CA HIS A 183 7.23 13.42 -20.05
C HIS A 183 6.70 12.64 -21.25
N ASN A 184 5.42 12.76 -21.58
CA ASN A 184 4.90 12.21 -22.83
C ASN A 184 3.71 13.04 -23.38
N ALA A 185 4.02 14.06 -24.18
CA ALA A 185 3.03 14.89 -24.86
C ALA A 185 2.13 14.11 -25.85
N ASN A 186 2.49 12.86 -26.19
CA ASN A 186 1.82 12.05 -27.20
C ASN A 186 1.15 10.77 -26.66
N SER A 187 1.12 10.55 -25.33
CA SER A 187 0.36 9.45 -24.73
C SER A 187 -0.65 9.97 -23.70
N VAL A 188 -1.92 10.02 -24.12
CA VAL A 188 -3.12 9.69 -23.32
C VAL A 188 -2.75 8.95 -22.02
N ALA A 189 -3.13 9.32 -20.78
CA ALA A 189 -4.25 10.14 -20.30
C ALA A 189 -4.02 10.75 -18.90
N GLY A 190 -4.77 11.82 -18.60
CA GLY A 190 -5.48 12.01 -17.31
C GLY A 190 -4.74 12.56 -16.09
N LEU A 191 -3.46 12.24 -15.87
CA LEU A 191 -2.80 12.50 -14.59
C LEU A 191 -2.39 13.97 -14.44
N SER A 192 -2.81 14.61 -13.34
CA SER A 192 -2.51 16.02 -13.06
C SER A 192 -0.99 16.26 -12.90
N ASN A 193 -0.52 17.38 -13.43
CA ASN A 193 0.89 17.74 -13.56
C ASN A 193 1.43 18.61 -12.41
N VAL A 194 0.89 18.50 -11.19
CA VAL A 194 1.37 19.28 -10.05
C VAL A 194 2.34 18.45 -9.21
N SER A 195 3.60 18.41 -9.66
CA SER A 195 4.72 17.95 -8.85
C SER A 195 5.05 18.97 -7.76
N ALA A 196 4.19 19.06 -6.75
CA ALA A 196 4.56 19.70 -5.50
C ALA A 196 5.42 18.71 -4.71
N ALA A 197 6.75 18.88 -4.73
CA ALA A 197 7.61 18.21 -3.78
C ALA A 197 7.10 18.55 -2.37
N LEU A 198 6.51 17.58 -1.68
CA LEU A 198 6.05 17.79 -0.32
C LEU A 198 7.25 17.65 0.62
N ASN A 199 7.67 18.74 1.26
CA ASN A 199 8.81 18.76 2.17
C ASN A 199 10.12 18.21 1.53
N GLY A 200 10.34 18.47 0.23
CA GLY A 200 11.53 18.00 -0.50
C GLY A 200 11.46 16.55 -0.98
N LEU A 201 10.35 15.84 -0.74
CA LEU A 201 10.14 14.49 -1.27
C LEU A 201 9.72 14.55 -2.74
N THR A 202 10.54 13.96 -3.61
CA THR A 202 10.31 13.93 -5.07
C THR A 202 9.41 12.77 -5.50
N ASN A 203 8.83 12.00 -4.58
CA ASN A 203 7.96 10.87 -4.86
C ASN A 203 6.52 11.05 -4.35
N ILE A 204 6.17 12.25 -3.89
CA ILE A 204 4.82 12.63 -3.49
C ILE A 204 4.32 13.71 -4.45
N TYR A 205 3.12 13.52 -4.97
CA TYR A 205 2.51 14.35 -5.99
C TYR A 205 1.16 14.83 -5.53
N THR A 206 0.85 16.08 -5.87
CA THR A 206 -0.47 16.63 -5.65
C THR A 206 -1.23 16.52 -6.95
N VAL A 207 -2.41 15.91 -6.91
CA VAL A 207 -3.30 15.83 -8.08
C VAL A 207 -4.65 16.47 -7.73
N GLY A 208 -5.40 16.84 -8.77
CA GLY A 208 -6.68 17.51 -8.62
C GLY A 208 -6.66 18.71 -7.65
N ALA A 209 -7.58 18.71 -6.70
CA ALA A 209 -7.86 19.82 -5.77
C ALA A 209 -6.93 19.89 -4.54
N GLY A 210 -5.78 19.20 -4.56
CA GLY A 210 -4.84 19.20 -3.43
C GLY A 210 -4.59 17.84 -2.79
N ALA A 211 -5.15 16.77 -3.35
CA ALA A 211 -4.97 15.41 -2.85
C ALA A 211 -3.55 14.91 -3.12
N LYS A 212 -2.93 14.24 -2.15
CA LYS A 212 -1.52 13.86 -2.18
C LYS A 212 -1.36 12.35 -2.33
N TYR A 213 -0.72 11.94 -3.42
CA TYR A 213 -0.47 10.54 -3.73
C TYR A 213 1.03 10.28 -3.82
N ARG A 214 1.43 9.09 -3.38
CA ARG A 214 2.82 8.64 -3.48
C ARG A 214 2.99 7.78 -4.72
N ILE A 215 4.10 7.90 -5.42
CA ILE A 215 4.56 6.87 -6.37
C ILE A 215 5.80 6.19 -5.78
N TYR A 216 6.03 4.95 -6.18
CA TYR A 216 7.03 4.10 -5.54
C TYR A 216 8.09 3.64 -6.53
N GLY A 217 9.29 3.34 -6.02
CA GLY A 217 10.40 2.87 -6.85
C GLY A 217 11.01 3.92 -7.78
N GLY A 218 10.74 5.21 -7.57
CA GLY A 218 11.32 6.29 -8.37
C GLY A 218 10.58 7.63 -8.25
N THR A 219 10.84 8.51 -9.22
CA THR A 219 10.18 9.82 -9.41
C THR A 219 9.28 9.78 -10.65
N ILE A 220 8.64 10.88 -11.06
CA ILE A 220 7.94 10.93 -12.37
C ILE A 220 8.85 10.36 -13.46
N GLY A 221 8.27 9.56 -14.35
CA GLY A 221 9.00 8.91 -15.45
C GLY A 221 9.53 7.52 -15.13
N THR A 222 9.70 7.20 -13.84
CA THR A 222 10.36 5.95 -13.38
C THR A 222 9.61 5.24 -12.26
N GLY A 223 9.02 6.02 -11.35
CA GLY A 223 8.21 5.54 -10.25
C GLY A 223 6.83 5.08 -10.72
N ARG A 224 6.23 4.19 -9.93
CA ARG A 224 5.00 3.48 -10.27
C ARG A 224 3.87 3.83 -9.31
N VAL A 225 2.65 3.80 -9.83
CA VAL A 225 1.44 3.75 -9.01
C VAL A 225 1.31 2.33 -8.45
N GLU A 226 1.21 2.21 -7.13
CA GLU A 226 1.08 0.95 -6.39
C GLU A 226 -0.13 1.03 -5.45
N CYS A 227 -0.53 -0.07 -4.80
CA CYS A 227 -1.66 -0.07 -3.86
C CYS A 227 -1.54 1.04 -2.80
N GLY A 228 -0.34 1.23 -2.25
CA GLY A 228 -0.05 2.27 -1.25
C GLY A 228 -0.17 3.72 -1.76
N SER A 229 -0.27 3.91 -3.07
CA SER A 229 -0.43 5.24 -3.68
C SER A 229 -1.76 5.83 -3.27
N CYS A 230 -2.80 4.99 -3.26
CA CYS A 230 -4.16 5.37 -2.91
C CYS A 230 -4.57 4.89 -1.53
N HIS A 231 -4.02 3.77 -1.03
CA HIS A 231 -4.38 3.21 0.27
C HIS A 231 -3.33 3.52 1.36
N ASP A 232 -3.79 3.83 2.57
CA ASP A 232 -2.98 3.95 3.76
C ASP A 232 -3.43 2.95 4.84
N PRO A 233 -2.74 1.80 4.99
CA PRO A 233 -3.12 0.83 6.00
C PRO A 233 -3.01 1.39 7.42
N HIS A 234 -2.26 2.49 7.63
CA HIS A 234 -2.11 3.16 8.92
C HIS A 234 -3.22 4.17 9.25
N GLY A 235 -4.08 4.48 8.27
CA GLY A 235 -5.18 5.43 8.43
C GLY A 235 -6.32 4.85 9.27
N ASP A 236 -7.09 5.75 9.90
CA ASP A 236 -8.26 5.48 10.75
C ASP A 236 -9.57 5.30 9.98
N ASP A 237 -9.53 5.48 8.66
CA ASP A 237 -10.71 5.64 7.80
C ASP A 237 -11.65 4.41 7.75
N TYR A 238 -11.18 3.20 8.07
CA TYR A 238 -12.05 2.01 8.01
C TYR A 238 -13.02 1.91 9.19
N GLN A 239 -12.71 2.48 10.36
CA GLN A 239 -13.61 2.37 11.50
C GLN A 239 -14.91 3.18 11.34
N HIS A 240 -15.05 4.02 10.30
CA HIS A 240 -16.13 4.99 10.24
C HIS A 240 -16.99 4.97 8.97
N GLY A 241 -16.79 4.04 8.03
CA GLY A 241 -17.57 4.03 6.78
C GLY A 241 -17.57 5.38 6.06
N GLY A 242 -16.50 6.16 6.25
CA GLY A 242 -16.39 7.55 5.82
C GLY A 242 -16.11 7.65 4.32
N ALA A 243 -15.97 8.89 3.82
CA ALA A 243 -15.70 9.20 2.41
C ALA A 243 -14.43 8.52 1.85
N ASN A 244 -13.55 8.04 2.73
CA ASN A 244 -12.25 7.45 2.41
C ASN A 244 -12.23 5.92 2.60
N ALA A 245 -13.34 5.25 2.91
CA ALA A 245 -13.31 3.79 3.09
C ALA A 245 -13.14 3.04 1.73
N PRO A 246 -12.33 1.96 1.67
CA PRO A 246 -11.44 1.45 2.72
C PRO A 246 -10.03 2.07 2.63
N TYR A 247 -9.62 2.84 3.65
CA TYR A 247 -8.25 3.32 3.83
C TYR A 247 -7.69 4.20 2.69
N LEU A 248 -8.53 4.94 1.98
CA LEU A 248 -8.09 5.81 0.89
C LEU A 248 -7.42 7.07 1.46
N ARG A 249 -6.29 7.49 0.87
CA ARG A 249 -5.59 8.74 1.19
C ARG A 249 -6.37 10.01 0.82
N GLY A 250 -7.50 9.85 0.15
CA GLY A 250 -8.37 10.93 -0.30
C GLY A 250 -9.80 10.43 -0.51
N ALA A 251 -10.73 11.37 -0.72
CA ALA A 251 -12.13 11.06 -0.89
C ALA A 251 -12.38 10.20 -2.13
N LYS A 252 -13.16 9.13 -1.96
CA LYS A 252 -13.53 8.21 -3.04
C LYS A 252 -14.18 8.93 -4.23
N ALA A 253 -14.94 9.99 -3.97
CA ALA A 253 -15.62 10.78 -4.99
C ALA A 253 -14.65 11.57 -5.89
N ASP A 254 -13.52 12.02 -5.35
CA ASP A 254 -12.59 12.92 -6.03
C ASP A 254 -11.46 12.15 -6.73
N MET A 255 -11.13 10.96 -6.23
CA MET A 255 -10.06 10.07 -6.70
C MET A 255 -10.09 9.83 -8.22
N CYS A 256 -11.28 9.66 -8.81
CA CYS A 256 -11.42 9.46 -10.25
C CYS A 256 -10.96 10.71 -11.01
N THR A 257 -11.38 11.90 -10.58
CA THR A 257 -11.07 13.17 -11.22
C THR A 257 -9.66 13.68 -10.91
N ASP A 258 -9.06 13.20 -9.84
CA ASP A 258 -7.65 13.44 -9.50
C ASP A 258 -6.71 12.88 -10.57
N CYS A 259 -7.00 11.66 -11.05
CA CYS A 259 -6.17 10.92 -11.99
C CYS A 259 -6.70 10.89 -13.43
N HIS A 260 -8.00 11.15 -13.64
CA HIS A 260 -8.63 11.25 -14.96
C HIS A 260 -9.13 12.67 -15.24
N SER A 261 -8.28 13.65 -14.93
CA SER A 261 -8.60 15.08 -15.00
C SER A 261 -8.62 15.65 -16.44
N ARG A 262 -8.12 14.91 -17.44
CA ARG A 262 -8.00 15.36 -18.83
C ARG A 262 -8.41 14.27 -19.81
N LYS A 263 -9.16 14.68 -20.85
CA LYS A 263 -9.63 13.84 -21.96
C LYS A 263 -8.54 13.61 -22.99
#